data_AF-A0A0B0IB74-F1
#
_entry.id   AF-A0A0B0IB74-F1
#
_cell.length_a   1.000
_cell.length_b   1.000
_cell.length_c   1.000
_cell.angle_alpha   90.00
_cell.angle_beta   90.00
_cell.angle_gamma   90.00
#
_symmetry.space_group_name_H-M   'P 1'
#
loop_
_entity.id
_entity.type
_entity.pdbx_description
1 polymer ?
#
loop_
_entity_poly.entity_id
_entity_poly.type
_entity_poly.pdbx_seq_one_letter_code
_entity_poly.pdbx_strand_id
1 'polypeptide(L)'
;MINAVVISVIIMVVRSLLRVNVVLAILFAALTAGVASGLPLGDSIDMLVSGMGGQANTALSYILLGAFAIMIGYSGITGFL
;
A
#
# COMPACT_ATOMS: atom_id res chain seq x y z
N MET A 1 -2.32 27.53 -5.89
CA MET A 1 -1.95 26.28 -6.58
C MET A 1 -1.63 25.23 -5.52
N ILE A 2 -2.62 24.43 -5.11
CA ILE A 2 -2.36 23.27 -4.25
C ILE A 2 -2.20 22.10 -5.22
N ASN A 3 -0.98 21.60 -5.32
CA ASN A 3 -0.64 20.47 -6.19
C ASN A 3 -1.33 19.20 -5.67
N ALA A 4 -1.90 18.38 -6.56
CA ALA A 4 -2.58 17.12 -6.20
C ALA A 4 -1.71 16.22 -5.30
N VAL A 5 -0.39 16.28 -5.48
CA VAL A 5 0.61 15.58 -4.65
C VAL A 5 0.53 16.03 -3.19
N VAL A 6 0.40 17.33 -2.92
CA VAL A 6 0.35 17.88 -1.55
C VAL A 6 -0.93 17.44 -0.84
N ILE A 7 -2.05 17.36 -1.55
CA ILE A 7 -3.32 16.85 -1.01
C ILE A 7 -3.18 15.39 -0.57
N SER A 8 -2.56 14.52 -1.39
CA SER A 8 -2.37 13.12 -1.03
C SER A 8 -1.40 12.90 0.14
N VAL A 9 -0.33 13.70 0.25
CA VAL A 9 0.58 13.60 1.40
C VAL A 9 -0.14 13.98 2.71
N ILE A 10 -0.96 15.03 2.70
CA ILE A 10 -1.75 15.44 3.87
C ILE A 10 -2.74 14.33 4.26
N ILE A 11 -3.44 13.73 3.29
CA ILE A 11 -4.36 12.61 3.53
C ILE A 11 -3.64 11.41 4.13
N MET A 12 -2.44 11.10 3.64
CA MET A 12 -1.63 9.99 4.14
C MET A 12 -1.18 10.23 5.59
N VAL A 13 -0.74 11.45 5.91
CA VAL A 13 -0.32 11.85 7.27
C VAL A 13 -1.51 11.78 8.25
N VAL A 14 -2.65 12.36 7.87
CA VAL A 14 -3.87 12.32 8.71
C VAL A 14 -4.31 10.88 8.94
N ARG A 15 -4.29 10.02 7.92
CA ARG A 15 -4.67 8.60 8.07
C ARG A 15 -3.67 7.78 8.88
N SER A 16 -2.38 8.09 8.79
CA SER A 16 -1.35 7.47 9.62
C SER A 16 -1.50 7.85 11.10
N LEU A 17 -1.92 9.10 11.40
CA LEU A 17 -2.20 9.58 12.76
C LEU A 17 -3.47 8.96 13.37
N LEU A 18 -4.48 8.65 12.55
CA LEU A 18 -5.74 8.02 12.99
C LEU A 18 -5.61 6.52 13.32
N ARG A 19 -4.40 5.96 13.41
CA ARG A 19 -4.13 4.51 13.58
C ARG A 19 -4.81 3.62 12.53
N VAL A 20 -5.08 4.14 11.34
CA VAL A 20 -5.58 3.32 10.23
C VAL A 20 -4.40 2.55 9.64
N ASN A 21 -4.59 1.27 9.30
CA ASN A 21 -3.55 0.45 8.68
C ASN A 21 -2.91 1.17 7.49
N VAL A 22 -1.57 1.22 7.48
CA VAL A 22 -0.79 1.95 6.46
C VAL A 22 -1.19 1.55 5.04
N VAL A 23 -1.49 0.27 4.79
CA VAL A 23 -1.94 -0.24 3.49
C VAL A 23 -3.22 0.47 3.01
N LEU A 24 -4.21 0.66 3.90
CA LEU A 24 -5.43 1.39 3.59
C LEU A 24 -5.15 2.88 3.34
N ALA A 25 -4.19 3.48 4.05
CA ALA A 25 -3.84 4.89 3.84
C ALA A 25 -3.29 5.13 2.42
N ILE A 26 -2.41 4.25 1.93
CA ILE A 26 -1.81 4.35 0.59
C ILE A 26 -2.89 4.19 -0.50
N LEU A 27 -3.81 3.25 -0.31
CA LEU A 27 -4.88 2.95 -1.28
C LEU A 27 -5.83 4.15 -1.48
N PHE A 28 -6.25 4.78 -0.36
CA PHE A 28 -7.08 5.96 -0.44
C PHE A 28 -6.32 7.19 -0.95
N ALA A 29 -5.06 7.38 -0.57
CA ALA A 29 -4.23 8.48 -1.06
C ALA A 29 -4.02 8.42 -2.59
N ALA A 30 -3.89 7.21 -3.14
CA ALA A 30 -3.78 6.99 -4.58
C ALA A 30 -5.08 7.30 -5.32
N LEU A 31 -6.22 6.84 -4.78
CA LEU A 31 -7.54 7.14 -5.34
C LEU A 31 -7.84 8.65 -5.30
N THR A 32 -7.55 9.32 -4.19
CA THR A 32 -7.75 10.77 -4.08
C THR A 32 -6.79 11.56 -4.97
N ALA A 33 -5.55 11.10 -5.17
CA ALA A 33 -4.62 11.69 -6.13
C ALA A 33 -5.16 11.57 -7.57
N GLY A 34 -5.60 10.37 -7.97
CA GLY A 34 -6.14 10.10 -9.30
C GLY A 34 -7.34 10.98 -9.64
N VAL A 35 -8.31 11.04 -8.72
CA VAL A 35 -9.49 11.91 -8.86
C VAL A 35 -9.11 13.39 -8.86
N ALA A 36 -8.16 13.83 -8.01
CA ALA A 36 -7.69 15.21 -7.99
C ALA A 36 -6.91 15.60 -9.26
N SER A 37 -6.32 14.63 -9.95
CA SER A 37 -5.62 14.83 -11.23
C SER A 37 -6.55 14.80 -12.46
N GLY A 38 -7.85 14.55 -12.28
CA GLY A 38 -8.84 14.54 -13.38
C GLY A 38 -8.75 13.31 -14.29
N LEU A 39 -8.03 12.27 -13.90
CA LEU A 39 -7.91 11.03 -14.66
C LEU A 39 -9.12 10.10 -14.41
N PRO A 40 -9.55 9.33 -15.42
CA PRO A 40 -10.52 8.26 -15.21
C PRO A 40 -9.99 7.20 -14.25
N LEU A 41 -10.89 6.43 -13.64
CA LEU A 41 -10.54 5.44 -12.60
C LEU A 41 -9.50 4.41 -13.10
N GLY A 42 -9.60 3.99 -14.36
CA GLY A 42 -8.65 3.06 -14.97
C GLY A 42 -7.23 3.63 -14.97
N ASP A 43 -7.05 4.82 -15.52
CA ASP A 43 -5.74 5.48 -15.61
C ASP A 43 -5.17 5.82 -14.22
N SER A 44 -6.03 6.10 -13.23
CA SER A 44 -5.60 6.31 -11.84
C SER A 44 -5.00 5.03 -11.22
N ILE A 45 -5.59 3.87 -11.54
CA ILE A 45 -5.07 2.56 -11.12
C ILE A 45 -3.77 2.26 -11.87
N ASP A 46 -3.70 2.52 -13.17
CA ASP A 46 -2.48 2.32 -13.96
C ASP A 46 -1.34 3.23 -13.47
N MET A 47 -1.64 4.46 -13.08
CA MET A 47 -0.68 5.37 -12.47
C MET A 47 -0.19 4.86 -11.10
N LEU A 48 -1.09 4.30 -10.28
CA LEU A 48 -0.72 3.65 -9.02
C LEU A 48 0.19 2.44 -9.26
N VAL A 49 -0.18 1.55 -10.18
CA VAL A 49 0.58 0.33 -10.50
C VAL A 49 1.95 0.67 -11.09
N SER A 50 1.99 1.63 -12.02
CA SER A 50 3.24 2.12 -12.59
C SER A 50 4.13 2.80 -11.54
N GLY A 51 3.52 3.49 -10.57
CA GLY A 51 4.20 4.10 -9.44
C GLY A 51 4.78 3.10 -8.44
N MET A 52 4.25 1.88 -8.37
CA MET A 52 4.83 0.80 -7.55
C MET A 52 6.11 0.21 -8.17
N GLY A 53 6.31 0.36 -9.49
CA GLY A 53 7.54 0.01 -10.21
C GLY A 53 8.10 -1.38 -9.86
N GLY A 54 9.44 -1.51 -9.88
CA GLY A 54 10.16 -2.74 -9.56
C GLY A 54 10.03 -3.20 -8.10
N GLN A 55 9.50 -2.35 -7.21
CA GLN A 55 9.35 -2.66 -5.79
C GLN A 55 8.13 -3.55 -5.51
N ALA A 56 7.17 -3.64 -6.45
CA ALA A 56 6.02 -4.54 -6.31
C ALA A 56 6.46 -6.01 -6.16
N ASN A 57 7.48 -6.44 -6.91
CA ASN A 57 8.03 -7.79 -6.80
C ASN A 57 8.63 -8.03 -5.40
N THR A 58 9.44 -7.09 -4.91
CA THR A 58 10.01 -7.17 -3.55
C THR A 58 8.92 -7.19 -2.47
N ALA A 59 7.87 -6.38 -2.63
CA ALA A 59 6.72 -6.39 -1.72
C ALA A 59 6.00 -7.76 -1.71
N LEU A 60 5.79 -8.37 -2.88
CA LEU A 60 5.25 -9.72 -2.98
C LEU A 60 6.16 -10.76 -2.32
N SER A 61 7.48 -10.67 -2.48
CA SER A 61 8.42 -11.55 -1.78
C SER A 61 8.30 -11.44 -0.24
N TYR A 62 8.09 -10.22 0.29
CA TYR A 62 7.86 -10.05 1.72
C TYR A 62 6.50 -10.57 2.19
N ILE A 63 5.45 -10.42 1.37
CA ILE A 63 4.14 -11.01 1.66
C ILE A 63 4.26 -12.54 1.71
N LEU A 64 4.97 -13.16 0.77
CA LEU A 64 5.23 -14.60 0.74
C LEU A 64 6.07 -15.06 1.94
N LEU A 65 7.09 -14.29 2.35
CA LEU A 65 7.88 -14.58 3.54
C LEU A 65 7.04 -14.53 4.82
N GLY A 66 6.14 -13.55 4.92
CA GLY A 66 5.17 -13.47 6.03
C GLY A 66 4.21 -14.67 6.03
N ALA A 67 3.68 -15.05 4.86
CA ALA A 67 2.83 -16.24 4.73
C ALA A 67 3.57 -17.53 5.13
N PHE A 68 4.85 -17.64 4.77
CA PHE A 68 5.71 -18.76 5.19
C PHE A 68 5.94 -18.78 6.70
N ALA A 69 6.21 -17.62 7.32
CA ALA A 69 6.36 -17.53 8.78
C ALA A 69 5.09 -17.97 9.52
N ILE A 70 3.91 -17.60 9.00
CA ILE A 70 2.62 -18.06 9.53
C ILE A 70 2.47 -19.58 9.40
N MET A 71 2.81 -20.16 8.25
CA MET A 71 2.77 -21.62 8.04
C MET A 71 3.70 -22.38 8.99
N ILE A 72 4.92 -21.88 9.24
CA ILE A 72 5.83 -22.48 10.24
C ILE A 72 5.18 -22.45 11.64
N GLY A 73 4.56 -21.33 12.01
CA GLY A 73 3.85 -21.20 13.29
C GLY A 73 2.72 -22.22 13.45
N TYR A 74 1.98 -22.51 12.37
CA TYR A 74 0.94 -23.55 12.37
C TYR A 74 1.48 -24.98 12.31
N SER A 75 2.68 -25.18 11.74
CA SER A 75 3.29 -26.51 11.61
C SER A 75 3.79 -27.09 12.94
N GLY A 76 3.85 -26.30 14.02
CA GLY A 76 4.26 -26.75 15.36
C GLY A 76 5.76 -27.09 15.51
N ILE A 77 6.56 -26.96 14.44
CA ILE A 77 8.01 -27.22 14.44
C ILE A 77 8.75 -26.31 15.43
N THR A 78 8.26 -25.08 15.62
CA THR A 78 8.83 -24.12 16.57
C THR A 78 8.61 -24.49 18.03
N GLY A 79 7.68 -25.40 18.36
CA GLY A 79 7.45 -25.88 19.73
C GLY A 79 8.27 -27.11 20.10
N PHE A 80 8.98 -27.73 19.14
CA PHE A 80 9.76 -28.96 19.34
C PHE A 80 11.28 -28.70 19.49
N LEU A 81 11.71 -27.43 19.43
CA LEU A 81 13.08 -26.95 19.66
C LEU A 81 13.15 -26.21 21.01
#